data_AF-A0A1H9ZW68-F1
#
_entry.id   AF-A0A1H9ZW68-F1
#
_cell.length_a   1.000
_cell.length_b   1.000
_cell.length_c   1.000
_cell.angle_alpha   90.00
_cell.angle_beta   90.00
_cell.angle_gamma   90.00
#
_symmetry.space_group_name_H-M   'P 1'
#
loop_
_entity.id
_entity.type
_entity.pdbx_description
1 polymer ?
#
loop_
_entity_poly.entity_id
_entity_poly.type
_entity_poly.pdbx_seq_one_letter_code
_entity_poly.pdbx_strand_id
1 'polypeptide(L)'
;MKKGTKKFLAAALSTMLFAASLTVSPVKAAADTNPDVTLTTNVSGNISQNYIIKATQSVDLSKLVLRYYYSKTSSKAQSFTCDSAGISINVAPYYMDYSKNVAGTFKDGYLEIGIKEAYSLSNGSLSLGIRFNQSDWSSYENFKEVKFEVEYNGKVISTEKYSADAPDPSTNPSVAPSVKPSAAPSIKPSVAPSAAPSVAPSAAASGCILPKCDVDKNGPFAVTIDKGYGPNGKAWIVRPSNPGTLGVTKHPIFIWNPGGGDNVSLYEGQMKRWASQGFVVYSEESQWSGQQCVDGLKWMIEQNENPQCPLYHKMDVNKIAAGGFSLGSVGAYEVASDPHIVTTIHCDGGSFDGLGHTKWRHPTCVMNGLADGGLASNNTNRDYAAASVPIWYGGIIGGGHGSTVWDGGDAITGWLRWQVAGDTSVANMFLTPNGRFNTGKFKSQWKNW
;
A
#
# COMPACT_ATOMS: atom_id res chain seq x y z
N MET A 1 22.47 -62.65 9.13
CA MET A 1 22.12 -61.90 7.90
C MET A 1 20.79 -61.20 8.09
N LYS A 2 20.80 -59.86 8.14
CA LYS A 2 19.75 -58.91 7.69
C LYS A 2 20.14 -57.52 8.22
N LYS A 3 20.89 -56.78 7.39
CA LYS A 3 21.17 -55.34 7.59
C LYS A 3 20.02 -54.56 6.99
N GLY A 4 19.39 -53.69 7.77
CA GLY A 4 18.41 -52.72 7.29
C GLY A 4 19.09 -51.58 6.53
N THR A 5 18.70 -51.36 5.28
CA THR A 5 19.18 -50.27 4.43
C THR A 5 18.23 -49.08 4.60
N LYS A 6 18.69 -47.99 5.23
CA LYS A 6 18.00 -46.70 5.17
C LYS A 6 18.29 -46.07 3.80
N LYS A 7 17.25 -45.88 2.98
CA LYS A 7 17.31 -45.04 1.77
C LYS A 7 17.36 -43.57 2.21
N PHE A 8 18.44 -42.88 1.85
CA PHE A 8 18.49 -41.42 1.84
C PHE A 8 17.70 -40.93 0.62
N LEU A 9 16.66 -40.12 0.86
CA LEU A 9 15.99 -39.35 -0.18
C LEU A 9 16.79 -38.04 -0.33
N ALA A 10 17.56 -37.90 -1.39
CA ALA A 10 18.13 -36.62 -1.79
C ALA A 10 17.01 -35.78 -2.41
N ALA A 11 16.59 -34.71 -1.73
CA ALA A 11 15.71 -33.71 -2.30
C ALA A 11 16.52 -32.89 -3.31
N ALA A 12 16.16 -32.98 -4.59
CA ALA A 12 16.66 -32.10 -5.63
C ALA A 12 16.13 -30.69 -5.37
N LEU A 13 17.02 -29.76 -5.05
CA LEU A 13 16.73 -28.33 -5.00
C LEU A 13 16.50 -27.86 -6.44
N SER A 14 15.23 -27.72 -6.84
CA SER A 14 14.88 -27.07 -8.11
C SER A 14 15.07 -25.58 -7.92
N THR A 15 16.14 -25.03 -8.50
CA THR A 15 16.36 -23.60 -8.64
C THR A 15 15.28 -23.05 -9.58
N MET A 16 14.17 -22.56 -9.00
CA MET A 16 13.28 -21.65 -9.72
C MET A 16 14.06 -20.36 -9.97
N LEU A 17 14.50 -20.19 -11.22
CA LEU A 17 14.88 -18.88 -11.73
C LEU A 17 13.61 -18.02 -11.70
N PHE A 18 13.48 -17.15 -10.70
CA PHE A 18 12.51 -16.06 -10.76
C PHE A 18 12.89 -15.21 -11.98
N ALA A 19 11.98 -15.11 -12.95
CA ALA A 19 12.10 -14.09 -13.98
C ALA A 19 12.11 -12.74 -13.26
N ALA A 20 13.25 -12.05 -13.30
CA ALA A 20 13.41 -10.74 -12.70
C ALA A 20 12.35 -9.80 -13.29
N SER A 21 11.48 -9.26 -12.44
CA SER A 21 10.64 -8.11 -12.83
C SER A 21 11.56 -6.90 -12.92
N LEU A 22 11.79 -6.44 -14.15
CA LEU A 22 12.45 -5.16 -14.41
C LEU A 22 11.42 -4.06 -14.16
N THR A 23 11.47 -3.41 -12.99
CA THR A 23 10.83 -2.11 -12.80
C THR A 23 11.79 -1.03 -13.28
N VAL A 24 11.50 -0.41 -14.41
CA VAL A 24 12.27 0.74 -14.92
C VAL A 24 11.66 2.04 -14.39
N SER A 25 12.54 2.99 -14.04
CA SER A 25 12.23 4.33 -13.52
C SER A 25 11.19 5.09 -14.36
N PRO A 26 10.43 6.03 -13.75
CA PRO A 26 9.47 6.86 -14.48
C PRO A 26 10.15 7.62 -15.62
N VAL A 27 9.60 7.48 -16.82
CA VAL A 27 9.98 8.28 -17.98
C VAL A 27 9.23 9.60 -17.90
N LYS A 28 9.99 10.68 -17.75
CA LYS A 28 9.48 12.04 -17.78
C LYS A 28 9.63 12.56 -19.22
N ALA A 29 8.56 13.10 -19.80
CA ALA A 29 8.71 13.95 -20.99
C ALA A 29 9.69 15.10 -20.68
N ALA A 30 10.42 15.57 -21.69
CA ALA A 30 11.37 16.68 -21.52
C ALA A 30 10.68 17.84 -20.78
N ALA A 31 11.35 18.38 -19.76
CA ALA A 31 10.87 19.54 -19.01
C ALA A 31 10.54 20.66 -20.01
N ASP A 32 9.35 21.27 -19.89
CA ASP A 32 8.84 22.43 -20.67
C ASP A 32 7.82 22.15 -21.81
N THR A 33 7.23 20.95 -21.90
CA THR A 33 6.15 20.67 -22.87
C THR A 33 4.74 20.77 -22.26
N ASN A 34 3.74 21.15 -23.07
CA ASN A 34 2.32 21.15 -22.67
C ASN A 34 1.50 20.37 -23.74
N PRO A 35 0.89 19.22 -23.40
CA PRO A 35 0.85 18.59 -22.06
C PRO A 35 2.19 17.98 -21.60
N ASP A 36 2.42 18.00 -20.29
CA ASP A 36 3.51 17.27 -19.61
C ASP A 36 3.04 15.85 -19.29
N VAL A 37 3.79 14.83 -19.70
CA VAL A 37 3.38 13.42 -19.58
C VAL A 37 4.47 12.61 -18.88
N THR A 38 4.08 11.92 -17.82
CA THR A 38 4.89 10.91 -17.15
C THR A 38 4.35 9.52 -17.46
N LEU A 39 5.24 8.59 -17.80
CA LEU A 39 4.93 7.17 -18.01
C LEU A 39 5.72 6.30 -17.01
N THR A 40 5.02 5.39 -16.34
CA THR A 40 5.61 4.26 -15.63
C THR A 40 5.15 2.95 -16.26
N THR A 41 6.09 2.09 -16.67
CA THR A 41 5.79 0.77 -17.23
C THR A 41 6.24 -0.33 -16.26
N ASN A 42 5.44 -1.37 -16.12
CA ASN A 42 5.82 -2.62 -15.48
C ASN A 42 5.68 -3.78 -16.48
N VAL A 43 6.76 -4.53 -16.64
CA VAL A 43 6.88 -5.69 -17.52
C VAL A 43 6.84 -6.96 -16.67
N SER A 44 5.70 -7.66 -16.64
CA SER A 44 5.51 -8.88 -15.84
C SER A 44 4.51 -9.85 -16.46
N GLY A 45 4.92 -10.63 -17.47
CA GLY A 45 4.04 -11.53 -18.24
C GLY A 45 3.03 -10.79 -19.13
N ASN A 46 2.24 -9.88 -18.56
CA ASN A 46 1.56 -8.77 -19.22
C ASN A 46 2.32 -7.46 -19.02
N ILE A 47 1.99 -6.43 -19.79
CA ILE A 47 2.55 -5.08 -19.68
C ILE A 47 1.49 -4.17 -19.06
N SER A 48 1.83 -3.52 -17.96
CA SER A 48 0.97 -2.51 -17.33
C SER A 48 1.65 -1.15 -17.39
N GLN A 49 0.88 -0.10 -17.65
CA GLN A 49 1.39 1.25 -17.81
C GLN A 49 0.49 2.26 -17.10
N ASN A 50 1.12 3.18 -16.39
CA ASN A 50 0.46 4.31 -15.76
C ASN A 50 0.95 5.61 -16.39
N TYR A 51 0.03 6.44 -16.85
CA TYR A 51 0.31 7.75 -17.42
C TYR A 51 -0.26 8.84 -16.52
N ILE A 52 0.50 9.92 -16.31
CA ILE A 52 0.00 11.16 -15.72
C ILE A 52 0.21 12.28 -16.73
N ILE A 53 -0.88 12.85 -17.22
CA ILE A 53 -0.91 13.96 -18.16
C ILE A 53 -1.30 15.21 -17.39
N LYS A 54 -0.40 16.19 -17.33
CA LYS A 54 -0.63 17.50 -16.70
C LYS A 54 -0.69 18.58 -17.76
N ALA A 55 -1.58 19.54 -17.55
CA ALA A 55 -1.75 20.68 -18.43
C ALA A 55 -1.41 21.97 -17.66
N THR A 56 -0.37 22.69 -18.12
CA THR A 56 -0.03 24.03 -17.60
C THR A 56 -0.81 25.14 -18.31
N GLN A 57 -1.33 24.86 -19.50
CA GLN A 57 -2.31 25.65 -20.25
C GLN A 57 -3.39 24.71 -20.80
N SER A 58 -4.54 25.24 -21.24
CA SER A 58 -5.64 24.39 -21.75
C SER A 58 -5.16 23.44 -22.85
N VAL A 59 -5.31 22.13 -22.63
CA VAL A 59 -4.97 21.05 -23.57
C VAL A 59 -6.23 20.33 -24.00
N ASP A 60 -6.56 20.40 -25.29
CA ASP A 60 -7.57 19.52 -25.89
C ASP A 60 -7.05 18.09 -25.98
N LEU A 61 -7.52 17.22 -25.09
CA LEU A 61 -7.09 15.85 -24.97
C LEU A 61 -7.33 15.00 -26.23
N SER A 62 -8.30 15.36 -27.10
CA SER A 62 -8.53 14.64 -28.37
C SER A 62 -7.37 14.74 -29.36
N LYS A 63 -6.49 15.73 -29.15
CA LYS A 63 -5.28 15.96 -29.96
C LYS A 63 -4.04 15.31 -29.40
N LEU A 64 -4.14 14.66 -28.24
CA LEU A 64 -3.04 13.96 -27.58
C LEU A 64 -2.94 12.53 -28.09
N VAL A 65 -1.75 12.15 -28.53
CA VAL A 65 -1.41 10.79 -28.93
C VAL A 65 -0.14 10.36 -28.20
N LEU A 66 -0.20 9.20 -27.55
CA LEU A 66 0.92 8.62 -26.82
C LEU A 66 1.40 7.37 -27.57
N ARG A 67 2.67 7.30 -27.93
CA ARG A 67 3.24 6.14 -28.64
C ARG A 67 4.31 5.47 -27.81
N TYR A 68 4.06 4.22 -27.46
CA TYR A 68 4.99 3.40 -26.69
C TYR A 68 5.59 2.32 -27.59
N TYR A 69 6.87 2.51 -27.93
CA TYR A 69 7.61 1.64 -28.84
C TYR A 69 8.32 0.55 -28.08
N TYR A 70 8.21 -0.68 -28.58
CA TYR A 70 8.83 -1.86 -27.99
C TYR A 70 9.15 -2.90 -29.07
N SER A 71 10.07 -3.80 -28.76
CA SER A 71 10.33 -5.00 -29.56
C SER A 71 9.98 -6.26 -28.78
N LYS A 72 9.61 -7.32 -29.49
CA LYS A 72 9.25 -8.64 -28.97
C LYS A 72 9.55 -9.68 -30.05
N THR A 73 9.77 -10.94 -29.67
CA THR A 73 9.94 -12.04 -30.64
C THR A 73 8.63 -12.68 -31.08
N SER A 74 7.56 -12.54 -30.28
CA SER A 74 6.27 -13.14 -30.62
C SER A 74 5.52 -12.41 -31.74
N SER A 75 4.84 -13.16 -32.62
CA SER A 75 3.94 -12.66 -33.66
C SER A 75 2.45 -12.70 -33.28
N LYS A 76 2.11 -13.12 -32.06
CA LYS A 76 0.70 -13.26 -31.63
C LYS A 76 -0.02 -11.91 -31.57
N ALA A 77 -1.34 -11.97 -31.78
CA ALA A 77 -2.25 -10.84 -31.58
C ALA A 77 -2.15 -10.32 -30.13
N GLN A 78 -2.46 -9.04 -29.95
CA GLN A 78 -2.38 -8.36 -28.66
C GLN A 78 -3.72 -7.73 -28.33
N SER A 79 -4.01 -7.66 -27.03
CA SER A 79 -5.22 -7.05 -26.48
C SER A 79 -4.84 -5.84 -25.65
N PHE A 80 -5.63 -4.78 -25.75
CA PHE A 80 -5.49 -3.54 -24.97
C PHE A 80 -6.67 -3.41 -24.02
N THR A 81 -6.39 -3.00 -22.79
CA THR A 81 -7.40 -2.66 -21.77
C THR A 81 -7.05 -1.31 -21.15
N CYS A 82 -8.00 -0.40 -21.08
CA CYS A 82 -7.92 0.75 -20.19
C CYS A 82 -8.59 0.36 -18.87
N ASP A 83 -7.79 0.18 -17.83
CA ASP A 83 -8.26 -0.23 -16.51
C ASP A 83 -8.83 0.94 -15.72
N SER A 84 -8.27 2.14 -15.95
CA SER A 84 -8.79 3.38 -15.41
C SER A 84 -8.36 4.58 -16.26
N ALA A 85 -9.21 5.59 -16.33
CA ALA A 85 -8.82 6.93 -16.71
C ALA A 85 -9.64 7.93 -15.89
N GLY A 86 -8.97 8.88 -15.26
CA GLY A 86 -9.62 9.85 -14.38
C GLY A 86 -9.07 11.25 -14.61
N ILE A 87 -9.97 12.20 -14.85
CA ILE A 87 -9.65 13.63 -14.91
C ILE A 87 -9.85 14.23 -13.53
N SER A 88 -8.79 14.79 -12.96
CA SER A 88 -8.82 15.54 -11.71
C SER A 88 -8.64 17.03 -11.98
N ILE A 89 -9.58 17.85 -11.53
CA ILE A 89 -9.61 19.30 -11.77
C ILE A 89 -9.89 20.07 -10.46
N ASN A 90 -9.54 21.35 -10.43
CA ASN A 90 -9.66 22.20 -9.25
C ASN A 90 -11.05 22.84 -9.06
N VAL A 91 -12.03 22.48 -9.89
CA VAL A 91 -13.43 22.89 -9.80
C VAL A 91 -14.35 21.68 -9.92
N ALA A 92 -15.56 21.76 -9.35
CA ALA A 92 -16.54 20.68 -9.44
C ALA A 92 -16.79 20.27 -10.91
N PRO A 93 -16.91 18.97 -11.23
CA PRO A 93 -17.06 17.83 -10.32
C PRO A 93 -15.78 17.28 -9.65
N TYR A 94 -14.62 17.98 -9.74
CA TYR A 94 -13.30 17.61 -9.18
C TYR A 94 -12.68 16.32 -9.70
N TYR A 95 -13.50 15.32 -10.02
CA TYR A 95 -13.13 14.07 -10.66
C TYR A 95 -14.15 13.70 -11.75
N MET A 96 -13.67 13.20 -12.88
CA MET A 96 -14.50 12.59 -13.92
C MET A 96 -13.85 11.31 -14.42
N ASP A 97 -14.61 10.21 -14.42
CA ASP A 97 -14.22 8.99 -15.10
C ASP A 97 -14.17 9.24 -16.62
N TYR A 98 -13.06 8.83 -17.23
CA TYR A 98 -12.75 9.02 -18.63
C TYR A 98 -12.36 7.72 -19.34
N SER A 99 -12.51 6.57 -18.66
CA SER A 99 -11.96 5.27 -19.09
C SER A 99 -12.49 4.83 -20.45
N LYS A 100 -13.78 5.09 -20.72
CA LYS A 100 -14.45 4.75 -21.99
C LYS A 100 -13.89 5.51 -23.20
N ASN A 101 -13.20 6.62 -22.94
CA ASN A 101 -12.70 7.53 -23.95
C ASN A 101 -11.25 7.25 -24.34
N VAL A 102 -10.59 6.27 -23.71
CA VAL A 102 -9.21 5.88 -24.02
C VAL A 102 -9.22 4.66 -24.93
N ALA A 103 -8.48 4.73 -26.04
CA ALA A 103 -8.29 3.60 -26.95
C ALA A 103 -6.81 3.36 -27.23
N GLY A 104 -6.43 2.08 -27.22
CA GLY A 104 -5.14 1.61 -27.68
C GLY A 104 -5.26 0.90 -29.03
N THR A 105 -4.36 1.23 -29.96
CA THR A 105 -4.22 0.56 -31.26
C THR A 105 -2.80 0.04 -31.40
N PHE A 106 -2.64 -1.25 -31.64
CA PHE A 106 -1.33 -1.82 -31.94
C PHE A 106 -0.96 -1.52 -33.39
N LYS A 107 0.23 -0.97 -33.59
CA LYS A 107 0.89 -0.75 -34.87
C LYS A 107 2.16 -1.60 -34.94
N ASP A 108 2.79 -1.63 -36.09
CA ASP A 108 4.07 -2.32 -36.22
C ASP A 108 5.15 -1.62 -35.36
N GLY A 109 5.59 -2.30 -34.29
CA GLY A 109 6.61 -1.82 -33.36
C GLY A 109 6.16 -0.87 -32.23
N TYR A 110 4.86 -0.54 -32.11
CA TYR A 110 4.39 0.29 -31.00
C TYR A 110 2.89 0.12 -30.66
N LEU A 111 2.54 0.47 -29.43
CA LEU A 111 1.17 0.74 -29.00
C LEU A 111 0.91 2.24 -29.12
N GLU A 112 -0.15 2.61 -29.84
CA GLU A 112 -0.65 3.98 -29.93
C GLU A 112 -1.87 4.14 -29.03
N ILE A 113 -1.83 5.11 -28.11
CA ILE A 113 -2.94 5.44 -27.23
C ILE A 113 -3.48 6.80 -27.62
N GLY A 114 -4.78 6.84 -27.92
CA GLY A 114 -5.52 8.06 -28.26
C GLY A 114 -6.75 8.24 -27.39
N ILE A 115 -7.26 9.47 -27.39
CA ILE A 115 -8.45 9.86 -26.64
C ILE A 115 -9.57 10.21 -27.64
N LYS A 116 -10.72 9.55 -27.52
CA LYS A 116 -11.83 9.63 -28.48
C LYS A 116 -12.69 10.87 -28.32
N GLU A 117 -13.02 11.22 -27.09
CA GLU A 117 -13.86 12.39 -26.80
C GLU A 117 -12.99 13.59 -26.44
N ALA A 118 -13.37 14.75 -26.96
CA ALA A 118 -12.66 15.99 -26.68
C ALA A 118 -12.97 16.49 -25.28
N TYR A 119 -11.92 16.74 -24.52
CA TYR A 119 -11.99 17.44 -23.24
C TYR A 119 -10.82 18.41 -23.16
N SER A 120 -11.12 19.67 -22.81
CA SER A 120 -10.09 20.70 -22.63
C SER A 120 -9.62 20.69 -21.18
N LEU A 121 -8.47 20.07 -20.93
CA LEU A 121 -7.84 19.99 -19.62
C LEU A 121 -7.15 21.32 -19.29
N SER A 122 -7.67 22.05 -18.32
CA SER A 122 -7.08 23.28 -17.79
C SER A 122 -6.89 23.19 -16.28
N ASN A 123 -5.65 23.37 -15.78
CA ASN A 123 -5.33 23.32 -14.34
C ASN A 123 -5.79 22.04 -13.63
N GLY A 124 -5.39 20.89 -14.21
CA GLY A 124 -5.74 19.57 -13.71
C GLY A 124 -4.81 18.49 -14.29
N SER A 125 -5.16 17.24 -14.03
CA SER A 125 -4.44 16.08 -14.57
C SER A 125 -5.38 15.00 -15.07
N LEU A 126 -5.00 14.34 -16.15
CA LEU A 126 -5.57 13.05 -16.53
C LEU A 126 -4.61 11.94 -16.08
N SER A 127 -5.10 11.00 -15.27
CA SER A 127 -4.38 9.78 -14.92
C SER A 127 -4.93 8.62 -15.75
N LEU A 128 -4.06 7.80 -16.34
CA LEU A 128 -4.44 6.60 -17.11
C LEU A 128 -3.74 5.37 -16.53
N GLY A 129 -4.50 4.34 -16.19
CA GLY A 129 -3.99 2.99 -15.99
C GLY A 129 -4.41 2.11 -17.16
N ILE A 130 -3.44 1.55 -17.88
CA ILE A 130 -3.71 0.66 -19.02
C ILE A 130 -2.89 -0.63 -18.89
N ARG A 131 -3.40 -1.69 -19.53
CA ARG A 131 -2.71 -2.96 -19.68
C ARG A 131 -2.76 -3.43 -21.12
N PHE A 132 -1.70 -4.07 -21.55
CA PHE A 132 -1.73 -4.86 -22.76
C PHE A 132 -0.98 -6.19 -22.60
N ASN A 133 -1.47 -7.18 -23.33
CA ASN A 133 -0.97 -8.54 -23.28
C ASN A 133 -1.15 -9.21 -24.64
N GLN A 134 -0.49 -10.35 -24.83
CA GLN A 134 -0.83 -11.24 -25.93
C GLN A 134 -2.25 -11.75 -25.73
N SER A 135 -3.05 -11.84 -26.80
CA SER A 135 -4.48 -12.16 -26.71
C SER A 135 -4.75 -13.55 -26.13
N ASP A 136 -3.76 -14.44 -26.10
CA ASP A 136 -3.80 -15.76 -25.46
C ASP A 136 -3.25 -15.78 -24.02
N TRP A 137 -2.96 -14.61 -23.45
CA TRP A 137 -2.37 -14.42 -22.12
C TRP A 137 -0.97 -15.00 -21.91
N SER A 138 -0.30 -15.44 -22.96
CA SER A 138 1.09 -15.89 -22.86
C SER A 138 2.05 -14.73 -22.60
N SER A 139 3.10 -14.99 -21.82
CA SER A 139 4.15 -14.00 -21.53
C SER A 139 4.89 -13.55 -22.78
N TYR A 140 5.25 -12.28 -22.85
CA TYR A 140 6.14 -11.80 -23.92
C TYR A 140 7.56 -12.36 -23.76
N GLU A 141 8.07 -12.95 -24.82
CA GLU A 141 9.48 -13.32 -24.93
C GLU A 141 10.29 -12.16 -25.52
N ASN A 142 11.47 -11.92 -24.94
CA ASN A 142 12.42 -10.88 -25.38
C ASN A 142 11.77 -9.49 -25.54
N PHE A 143 10.87 -9.14 -24.63
CA PHE A 143 10.24 -7.82 -24.60
C PHE A 143 11.30 -6.77 -24.26
N LYS A 144 11.47 -5.77 -25.12
CA LYS A 144 12.39 -4.66 -24.87
C LYS A 144 11.71 -3.34 -25.20
N GLU A 145 11.72 -2.42 -24.24
CA GLU A 145 11.28 -1.05 -24.44
C GLU A 145 12.25 -0.34 -25.40
N VAL A 146 11.75 0.48 -26.32
CA VAL A 146 12.56 1.15 -27.35
C VAL A 146 12.53 2.67 -27.19
N LYS A 147 11.34 3.27 -27.21
CA LYS A 147 11.15 4.71 -26.93
C LYS A 147 9.70 5.02 -26.55
N PHE A 148 9.49 6.18 -25.96
CA PHE A 148 8.17 6.75 -25.70
C PHE A 148 8.05 8.12 -26.36
N GLU A 149 6.96 8.35 -27.09
CA GLU A 149 6.68 9.63 -27.73
C GLU A 149 5.35 10.21 -27.28
N VAL A 150 5.36 11.52 -27.07
CA VAL A 150 4.17 12.33 -26.84
C VAL A 150 3.97 13.19 -28.07
N GLU A 151 2.83 13.04 -28.73
CA GLU A 151 2.40 13.87 -29.84
C GLU A 151 1.20 14.72 -29.43
N TYR A 152 1.25 16.00 -29.78
CA TYR A 152 0.13 16.91 -29.59
C TYR A 152 -0.17 17.65 -30.88
N ASN A 153 -1.44 17.59 -31.31
CA ASN A 153 -1.92 18.28 -32.51
C ASN A 153 -1.11 17.93 -33.78
N GLY A 154 -0.80 16.63 -33.95
CA GLY A 154 -0.05 16.12 -35.10
C GLY A 154 1.45 16.37 -35.07
N LYS A 155 2.00 16.92 -33.98
CA LYS A 155 3.44 17.17 -33.80
C LYS A 155 3.99 16.43 -32.60
N VAL A 156 5.05 15.64 -32.77
CA VAL A 156 5.80 15.06 -31.66
C VAL A 156 6.43 16.18 -30.83
N ILE A 157 6.04 16.28 -29.57
CA ILE A 157 6.50 17.30 -28.62
C ILE A 157 7.54 16.76 -27.64
N SER A 158 7.56 15.45 -27.39
CA SER A 158 8.56 14.80 -26.54
C SER A 158 8.90 13.40 -27.06
N THR A 159 10.17 13.02 -26.93
CA THR A 159 10.66 11.67 -27.22
C THR A 159 11.67 11.26 -26.17
N GLU A 160 11.40 10.17 -25.46
CA GLU A 160 12.37 9.52 -24.58
C GLU A 160 12.80 8.18 -25.18
N LYS A 161 14.11 7.89 -25.23
CA LYS A 161 14.64 6.62 -25.72
C LYS A 161 15.11 5.75 -24.56
N TYR A 162 14.72 4.48 -24.57
CA TYR A 162 15.24 3.49 -23.61
C TYR A 162 16.59 2.97 -24.14
N SER A 163 17.66 3.06 -23.33
CA SER A 163 18.99 2.61 -23.74
C SER A 163 19.06 1.08 -23.79
N ALA A 164 19.73 0.52 -24.80
CA ALA A 164 19.91 -0.91 -25.00
C ALA A 164 20.97 -1.56 -24.08
N ASP A 165 21.73 -0.75 -23.31
CA ASP A 165 22.96 -1.17 -22.61
C ASP A 165 22.93 -0.99 -21.08
N ALA A 166 21.76 -0.99 -20.43
CA ALA A 166 21.73 -1.02 -18.96
C ALA A 166 22.22 -2.39 -18.45
N PRO A 167 23.27 -2.45 -17.59
CA PRO A 167 23.84 -3.72 -17.17
C PRO A 167 22.86 -4.56 -16.34
N ASP A 168 22.82 -5.84 -16.65
CA ASP A 168 22.13 -6.89 -15.87
C ASP A 168 22.64 -6.89 -14.42
N PRO A 169 21.78 -6.73 -13.40
CA PRO A 169 22.21 -6.70 -11.99
C PRO A 169 22.66 -8.08 -11.45
N SER A 170 22.68 -9.14 -12.25
CA SER A 170 23.04 -10.49 -11.80
C SER A 170 24.55 -10.78 -11.70
N THR A 171 25.44 -9.87 -12.09
CA THR A 171 26.90 -10.08 -11.95
C THR A 171 27.63 -8.88 -11.33
N ASN A 172 27.64 -8.80 -10.00
CA ASN A 172 28.69 -8.06 -9.29
C ASN A 172 29.31 -8.94 -8.19
N PRO A 173 30.61 -9.30 -8.27
CA PRO A 173 31.26 -10.12 -7.26
C PRO A 173 31.42 -9.36 -5.94
N SER A 174 30.94 -9.95 -4.85
CA SER A 174 31.21 -9.48 -3.49
C SER A 174 32.71 -9.56 -3.19
N VAL A 175 33.39 -8.42 -3.09
CA VAL A 175 34.71 -8.31 -2.45
C VAL A 175 34.51 -7.69 -1.07
N ALA A 176 34.56 -8.54 -0.04
CA ALA A 176 34.57 -8.13 1.36
C ALA A 176 35.99 -7.69 1.78
N PRO A 177 36.17 -6.61 2.57
CA PRO A 177 37.44 -6.34 3.23
C PRO A 177 37.61 -7.27 4.44
N SER A 178 38.72 -8.02 4.45
CA SER A 178 39.19 -8.75 5.63
C SER A 178 39.92 -7.79 6.57
N VAL A 179 39.46 -7.67 7.81
CA VAL A 179 40.29 -7.16 8.91
C VAL A 179 40.10 -8.07 10.13
N LYS A 180 41.23 -8.65 10.55
CA LYS A 180 41.38 -9.62 11.64
C LYS A 180 41.33 -8.90 13.00
N PRO A 181 40.56 -9.37 14.00
CA PRO A 181 40.74 -8.93 15.38
C PRO A 181 41.77 -9.80 16.11
N SER A 182 42.65 -9.15 16.87
CA SER A 182 43.60 -9.78 17.79
C SER A 182 43.10 -9.68 19.24
N ALA A 183 43.33 -10.77 19.98
CA ALA A 183 43.47 -10.93 21.43
C ALA A 183 42.33 -10.55 22.40
N ALA A 184 42.04 -11.50 23.29
CA ALA A 184 41.08 -11.47 24.40
C ALA A 184 41.46 -10.51 25.55
N PRO A 185 40.55 -10.28 26.51
CA PRO A 185 40.66 -11.06 27.74
C PRO A 185 39.35 -11.64 28.30
N SER A 186 39.54 -12.69 29.11
CA SER A 186 38.57 -13.48 29.87
C SER A 186 38.00 -12.71 31.07
N ILE A 187 36.70 -12.83 31.32
CA ILE A 187 36.16 -13.05 32.69
C ILE A 187 34.91 -13.96 32.60
N LYS A 188 34.91 -15.04 33.38
CA LYS A 188 33.87 -16.06 33.49
C LYS A 188 32.76 -15.60 34.46
N PRO A 189 31.47 -15.81 34.12
CA PRO A 189 30.45 -16.00 35.16
C PRO A 189 29.96 -17.45 35.20
N SER A 190 30.01 -18.02 36.40
CA SER A 190 29.23 -19.18 36.83
C SER A 190 28.11 -18.63 37.70
N VAL A 191 26.83 -18.98 37.45
CA VAL A 191 25.99 -19.95 38.23
C VAL A 191 24.67 -20.14 37.45
N ALA A 192 24.15 -21.37 37.43
CA ALA A 192 22.85 -21.76 36.86
C ALA A 192 21.68 -21.62 37.88
N PRO A 193 20.46 -22.09 37.57
CA PRO A 193 19.27 -21.31 37.21
C PRO A 193 18.30 -21.07 38.40
N SER A 194 17.50 -20.01 38.34
CA SER A 194 16.33 -19.87 39.22
C SER A 194 15.04 -20.10 38.42
N ALA A 195 14.27 -21.08 38.86
CA ALA A 195 12.94 -21.42 38.40
C ALA A 195 11.90 -20.65 39.22
N ALA A 196 11.06 -19.85 38.54
CA ALA A 196 9.62 -19.71 38.78
C ALA A 196 9.07 -18.64 37.81
N PRO A 197 8.04 -18.93 36.98
CA PRO A 197 7.30 -17.89 36.29
C PRO A 197 6.42 -17.19 37.32
N SER A 198 6.75 -15.93 37.65
CA SER A 198 5.81 -15.07 38.36
C SER A 198 4.71 -14.67 37.40
N VAL A 199 3.57 -15.35 37.53
CA VAL A 199 2.29 -14.91 36.98
C VAL A 199 1.77 -13.84 37.92
N ALA A 200 2.17 -12.60 37.69
CA ALA A 200 1.45 -11.43 38.20
C ALA A 200 0.90 -10.69 36.98
N PRO A 201 -0.43 -10.45 36.89
CA PRO A 201 -0.94 -9.53 35.91
C PRO A 201 -0.29 -8.18 36.20
N SER A 202 0.57 -7.72 35.29
CA SER A 202 0.86 -6.30 35.24
C SER A 202 -0.47 -5.62 34.98
N ALA A 203 -1.01 -4.98 36.01
CA ALA A 203 -2.12 -4.07 35.89
C ALA A 203 -1.68 -2.99 34.89
N ALA A 204 -2.02 -3.20 33.62
CA ALA A 204 -1.82 -2.24 32.57
C ALA A 204 -2.47 -0.93 33.02
N ALA A 205 -1.69 0.14 33.00
CA ALA A 205 -2.15 1.49 33.26
C ALA A 205 -3.46 1.72 32.49
N SER A 206 -4.56 1.81 33.24
CA SER A 206 -5.87 2.13 32.70
C SER A 206 -5.87 3.62 32.37
N GLY A 207 -5.31 3.96 31.21
CA GLY A 207 -5.24 5.32 30.72
C GLY A 207 -4.99 5.33 29.22
N CYS A 208 -5.73 6.18 28.51
CA CYS A 208 -5.44 6.47 27.11
C CYS A 208 -4.00 7.02 27.01
N ILE A 209 -3.19 6.44 26.13
CA ILE A 209 -1.75 6.79 26.01
C ILE A 209 -1.51 8.06 25.19
N LEU A 210 -2.54 8.62 24.55
CA LEU A 210 -2.46 9.86 23.77
C LEU A 210 -3.46 10.89 24.34
N PRO A 211 -3.22 12.20 24.12
CA PRO A 211 -4.13 13.23 24.58
C PRO A 211 -5.53 13.04 24.02
N LYS A 212 -6.54 13.38 24.83
CA LYS A 212 -7.93 13.36 24.39
C LYS A 212 -8.10 14.28 23.18
N CYS A 213 -8.69 13.74 22.12
CA CYS A 213 -8.95 14.49 20.90
C CYS A 213 -10.29 14.06 20.29
N ASP A 214 -10.90 14.97 19.56
CA ASP A 214 -12.06 14.67 18.74
C ASP A 214 -11.63 13.84 17.54
N VAL A 215 -12.30 12.71 17.32
CA VAL A 215 -12.02 11.79 16.21
C VAL A 215 -12.25 12.44 14.85
N ASP A 216 -13.01 13.55 14.79
CA ASP A 216 -13.30 14.32 13.57
C ASP A 216 -12.21 15.27 13.12
N LYS A 217 -11.32 15.62 14.03
CA LYS A 217 -10.40 16.73 13.83
C LYS A 217 -8.98 16.20 13.70
N ASN A 218 -8.11 17.06 13.19
CA ASN A 218 -6.68 16.85 13.37
C ASN A 218 -6.37 16.92 14.87
N GLY A 219 -5.44 16.08 15.30
CA GLY A 219 -4.98 16.07 16.67
C GLY A 219 -3.96 17.18 16.97
N PRO A 220 -3.51 17.27 18.22
CA PRO A 220 -2.69 18.39 18.69
C PRO A 220 -1.23 18.31 18.24
N PHE A 221 -0.78 17.21 17.63
CA PHE A 221 0.59 17.08 17.18
C PHE A 221 0.79 17.73 15.81
N ALA A 222 1.83 18.58 15.69
CA ALA A 222 2.40 18.92 14.40
C ALA A 222 2.97 17.65 13.73
N VAL A 223 2.96 17.58 12.40
CA VAL A 223 3.27 16.37 11.64
C VAL A 223 4.42 16.59 10.66
N THR A 224 5.31 15.60 10.58
CA THR A 224 6.37 15.48 9.59
C THR A 224 6.10 14.28 8.68
N ILE A 225 6.43 14.42 7.39
CA ILE A 225 6.44 13.33 6.41
C ILE A 225 7.88 13.07 6.00
N ASP A 226 8.35 11.87 6.29
CA ASP A 226 9.64 11.36 5.88
C ASP A 226 9.43 10.38 4.71
N LYS A 227 9.92 10.72 3.52
CA LYS A 227 9.75 9.93 2.28
C LYS A 227 11.02 9.17 1.94
N GLY A 228 10.90 8.04 1.26
CA GLY A 228 12.05 7.24 0.85
C GLY A 228 12.61 6.36 1.97
N TYR A 229 11.77 5.99 2.93
CA TYR A 229 12.12 5.16 4.10
C TYR A 229 11.64 3.71 3.89
N GLY A 230 11.72 2.88 4.93
CA GLY A 230 11.31 1.48 4.89
C GLY A 230 12.39 0.54 4.35
N PRO A 231 12.11 -0.77 4.32
CA PRO A 231 13.07 -1.81 3.93
C PRO A 231 13.71 -1.56 2.56
N ASN A 232 12.92 -0.98 1.64
CA ASN A 232 13.31 -0.80 0.23
C ASN A 232 13.44 0.69 -0.17
N GLY A 233 13.38 1.62 0.80
CA GLY A 233 13.41 3.06 0.52
C GLY A 233 12.18 3.58 -0.25
N LYS A 234 11.04 2.88 -0.15
CA LYS A 234 9.79 3.21 -0.86
C LYS A 234 8.67 3.69 0.06
N ALA A 235 8.81 3.52 1.37
CA ALA A 235 7.80 3.87 2.34
C ALA A 235 7.81 5.37 2.66
N TRP A 236 6.65 5.85 3.11
CA TRP A 236 6.51 7.11 3.81
C TRP A 236 6.26 6.84 5.28
N ILE A 237 6.95 7.60 6.13
CA ILE A 237 6.68 7.65 7.57
C ILE A 237 6.05 9.01 7.86
N VAL A 238 4.82 9.00 8.36
CA VAL A 238 4.11 10.22 8.75
C VAL A 238 3.93 10.18 10.26
N ARG A 239 4.52 11.15 10.95
CA ARG A 239 4.70 11.09 12.41
C ARG A 239 4.56 12.45 13.08
N PRO A 240 4.34 12.49 14.40
CA PRO A 240 4.55 13.70 15.18
C PRO A 240 5.94 14.30 14.92
N SER A 241 6.01 15.59 14.61
CA SER A 241 7.28 16.28 14.34
C SER A 241 8.21 16.26 15.55
N ASN A 242 7.63 16.38 16.74
CA ASN A 242 8.32 16.39 18.03
C ASN A 242 7.83 15.22 18.90
N PRO A 243 8.28 13.97 18.64
CA PRO A 243 7.89 12.82 19.45
C PRO A 243 8.41 12.98 20.89
N GLY A 244 7.66 12.53 21.89
CA GLY A 244 8.01 12.78 23.29
C GLY A 244 7.33 14.00 23.93
N THR A 245 6.50 14.74 23.17
CA THR A 245 5.80 15.95 23.64
C THR A 245 4.36 15.64 24.07
N LEU A 246 3.68 16.63 24.68
CA LEU A 246 2.28 16.52 25.14
C LEU A 246 2.03 15.35 26.10
N GLY A 247 3.06 14.97 26.87
CA GLY A 247 3.00 13.84 27.82
C GLY A 247 3.11 12.46 27.17
N VAL A 248 3.32 12.36 25.86
CA VAL A 248 3.43 11.08 25.14
C VAL A 248 4.90 10.73 24.95
N THR A 249 5.39 9.74 25.68
CA THR A 249 6.79 9.28 25.59
C THR A 249 7.03 8.23 24.51
N LYS A 250 6.01 7.43 24.21
CA LYS A 250 6.00 6.44 23.12
C LYS A 250 4.72 6.55 22.31
N HIS A 251 4.85 6.50 21.00
CA HIS A 251 3.75 6.65 20.06
C HIS A 251 3.34 5.29 19.49
N PRO A 252 2.03 4.96 19.48
CA PRO A 252 1.54 3.76 18.81
C PRO A 252 1.79 3.83 17.30
N ILE A 253 1.88 2.66 16.67
CA ILE A 253 2.18 2.54 15.24
C ILE A 253 0.90 2.18 14.47
N PHE A 254 0.71 2.78 13.30
CA PHE A 254 -0.27 2.34 12.32
C PHE A 254 0.38 2.05 10.98
N ILE A 255 0.31 0.79 10.53
CA ILE A 255 0.76 0.38 9.21
C ILE A 255 -0.43 0.46 8.26
N TRP A 256 -0.40 1.39 7.31
CA TRP A 256 -1.44 1.59 6.32
C TRP A 256 -1.00 1.11 4.94
N ASN A 257 -1.80 0.25 4.32
CA ASN A 257 -1.54 -0.32 3.01
C ASN A 257 -2.50 0.32 1.96
N PRO A 258 -1.98 1.06 0.97
CA PRO A 258 -2.75 1.65 -0.13
C PRO A 258 -3.53 0.62 -0.96
N GLY A 259 -4.45 1.10 -1.79
CA GLY A 259 -5.10 0.28 -2.82
C GLY A 259 -4.12 -0.26 -3.86
N GLY A 260 -4.59 -1.23 -4.65
CA GLY A 260 -3.77 -1.81 -5.72
C GLY A 260 -3.51 -0.76 -6.80
N GLY A 261 -2.23 -0.48 -7.07
CA GLY A 261 -1.83 0.56 -8.02
C GLY A 261 -1.84 1.99 -7.45
N ASP A 262 -2.28 2.17 -6.21
CA ASP A 262 -2.27 3.48 -5.58
C ASP A 262 -0.87 3.84 -5.06
N ASN A 263 -0.48 5.09 -5.30
CA ASN A 263 0.67 5.67 -4.64
C ASN A 263 0.31 6.10 -3.21
N VAL A 264 1.27 5.96 -2.28
CA VAL A 264 1.14 6.37 -0.87
C VAL A 264 0.65 7.83 -0.73
N SER A 265 1.05 8.73 -1.65
CA SER A 265 0.64 10.15 -1.62
C SER A 265 -0.87 10.38 -1.69
N LEU A 266 -1.66 9.46 -2.26
CA LEU A 266 -3.13 9.56 -2.28
C LEU A 266 -3.73 9.53 -0.87
N TYR A 267 -3.00 8.95 0.08
CA TYR A 267 -3.40 8.81 1.48
C TYR A 267 -2.78 9.88 2.38
N GLU A 268 -2.00 10.81 1.84
CA GLU A 268 -1.24 11.79 2.61
C GLU A 268 -2.13 12.55 3.61
N GLY A 269 -3.32 12.98 3.19
CA GLY A 269 -4.28 13.67 4.07
C GLY A 269 -4.72 12.82 5.27
N GLN A 270 -5.03 11.55 5.03
CA GLN A 270 -5.45 10.63 6.09
C GLN A 270 -4.28 10.25 7.00
N MET A 271 -3.10 10.00 6.43
CA MET A 271 -1.90 9.72 7.19
C MET A 271 -1.50 10.91 8.07
N LYS A 272 -1.60 12.14 7.56
CA LYS A 272 -1.41 13.37 8.36
C LYS A 272 -2.41 13.45 9.50
N ARG A 273 -3.69 13.13 9.25
CA ARG A 273 -4.72 13.11 10.29
C ARG A 273 -4.37 12.10 11.39
N TRP A 274 -4.07 10.86 11.05
CA TRP A 274 -3.69 9.84 12.05
C TRP A 274 -2.38 10.21 12.77
N ALA A 275 -1.40 10.77 12.08
CA ALA A 275 -0.17 11.21 12.72
C ALA A 275 -0.38 12.39 13.69
N SER A 276 -1.25 13.34 13.32
CA SER A 276 -1.60 14.48 14.18
C SER A 276 -2.33 14.04 15.45
N GLN A 277 -3.00 12.88 15.41
CA GLN A 277 -3.61 12.22 16.56
C GLN A 277 -2.58 11.55 17.48
N GLY A 278 -1.32 11.48 17.08
CA GLY A 278 -0.21 10.94 17.88
C GLY A 278 0.28 9.56 17.45
N PHE A 279 -0.16 9.04 16.30
CA PHE A 279 0.34 7.78 15.75
C PHE A 279 1.60 7.98 14.91
N VAL A 280 2.50 7.00 14.88
CA VAL A 280 3.51 6.92 13.81
C VAL A 280 2.92 6.05 12.70
N VAL A 281 2.73 6.63 11.52
CA VAL A 281 2.09 5.98 10.39
C VAL A 281 3.14 5.54 9.38
N TYR A 282 3.21 4.24 9.10
CA TYR A 282 4.00 3.67 8.01
C TYR A 282 3.08 3.40 6.81
N SER A 283 3.52 3.71 5.60
CA SER A 283 2.82 3.24 4.40
C SER A 283 3.76 3.04 3.22
N GLU A 284 3.56 1.94 2.50
CA GLU A 284 4.26 1.55 1.28
C GLU A 284 3.24 0.98 0.30
N GLU A 285 3.47 1.17 -1.00
CA GLU A 285 2.58 0.67 -2.06
C GLU A 285 2.30 -0.83 -1.93
N SER A 286 1.04 -1.21 -2.12
CA SER A 286 0.60 -2.57 -1.86
C SER A 286 1.04 -3.56 -2.94
N GLN A 287 1.48 -4.73 -2.49
CA GLN A 287 1.77 -5.88 -3.34
C GLN A 287 0.69 -6.94 -3.18
N TRP A 288 0.50 -7.77 -4.21
CA TRP A 288 -0.46 -8.87 -4.18
C TRP A 288 -0.21 -9.91 -3.09
N SER A 289 1.04 -10.05 -2.65
CA SER A 289 1.42 -10.95 -1.57
C SER A 289 1.14 -10.38 -0.17
N GLY A 290 0.96 -9.06 -0.03
CA GLY A 290 0.96 -8.40 1.28
C GLY A 290 2.33 -8.34 1.96
N GLN A 291 3.40 -8.82 1.32
CA GLN A 291 4.73 -8.94 1.92
C GLN A 291 5.31 -7.60 2.37
N GLN A 292 4.98 -6.51 1.67
CA GLN A 292 5.37 -5.15 2.06
C GLN A 292 4.91 -4.78 3.48
N CYS A 293 3.76 -5.29 3.91
CA CYS A 293 3.25 -5.02 5.26
C CYS A 293 4.04 -5.78 6.32
N VAL A 294 4.44 -7.02 6.01
CA VAL A 294 5.29 -7.86 6.87
C VAL A 294 6.67 -7.24 7.02
N ASP A 295 7.28 -6.81 5.91
CA ASP A 295 8.60 -6.20 5.92
C ASP A 295 8.57 -4.82 6.59
N GLY A 296 7.53 -4.03 6.34
CA GLY A 296 7.31 -2.74 7.01
C GLY A 296 7.12 -2.88 8.52
N LEU A 297 6.37 -3.89 8.99
CA LEU A 297 6.22 -4.18 10.41
C LEU A 297 7.58 -4.46 11.07
N LYS A 298 8.36 -5.38 10.50
CA LYS A 298 9.70 -5.72 11.00
C LYS A 298 10.61 -4.50 11.02
N TRP A 299 10.64 -3.74 9.94
CA TRP A 299 11.47 -2.55 9.83
C TRP A 299 11.11 -1.49 10.87
N MET A 300 9.81 -1.27 11.13
CA MET A 300 9.37 -0.33 12.16
C MET A 300 9.82 -0.75 13.57
N ILE A 301 9.75 -2.06 13.88
CA ILE A 301 10.25 -2.60 15.15
C ILE A 301 11.78 -2.43 15.25
N GLU A 302 12.51 -2.75 14.19
CA GLU A 302 13.97 -2.58 14.12
C GLU A 302 14.40 -1.11 14.26
N GLN A 303 13.68 -0.18 13.61
CA GLN A 303 13.96 1.24 13.73
C GLN A 303 13.74 1.79 15.14
N ASN A 304 12.86 1.18 15.93
CA ASN A 304 12.72 1.56 17.33
C ASN A 304 14.01 1.33 18.11
N GLU A 305 14.82 0.33 17.72
CA GLU A 305 16.08 -0.04 18.38
C GLU A 305 17.32 0.51 17.68
N ASN A 306 17.16 1.34 16.63
CA ASN A 306 18.26 1.94 15.89
C ASN A 306 18.61 3.35 16.43
N PRO A 307 19.79 3.58 17.05
CA PRO A 307 20.18 4.89 17.59
C PRO A 307 20.30 6.01 16.55
N GLN A 308 20.38 5.67 15.25
CA GLN A 308 20.39 6.65 14.16
C GLN A 308 18.98 7.03 13.69
N CYS A 309 17.96 6.31 14.13
CA CYS A 309 16.58 6.62 13.78
C CYS A 309 16.07 7.82 14.61
N PRO A 310 15.44 8.83 13.99
CA PRO A 310 14.77 9.91 14.72
C PRO A 310 13.67 9.43 15.70
N LEU A 311 13.21 8.18 15.53
CA LEU A 311 12.20 7.53 16.36
C LEU A 311 12.80 6.52 17.36
N TYR A 312 14.11 6.51 17.58
CA TYR A 312 14.78 5.60 18.53
C TYR A 312 14.11 5.66 19.92
N HIS A 313 13.58 4.51 20.36
CA HIS A 313 12.79 4.32 21.60
C HIS A 313 11.58 5.24 21.76
N LYS A 314 11.07 5.83 20.66
CA LYS A 314 9.87 6.68 20.63
C LYS A 314 8.63 5.97 20.12
N MET A 315 8.73 4.72 19.67
CA MET A 315 7.58 3.93 19.22
C MET A 315 7.15 2.92 20.28
N ASP A 316 5.85 2.72 20.43
CA ASP A 316 5.28 1.65 21.23
C ASP A 316 5.04 0.42 20.35
N VAL A 317 6.05 -0.45 20.27
CA VAL A 317 6.02 -1.67 19.45
C VAL A 317 5.02 -2.72 19.95
N ASN A 318 4.41 -2.53 21.13
CA ASN A 318 3.33 -3.39 21.62
C ASN A 318 1.93 -2.84 21.28
N LYS A 319 1.86 -1.71 20.57
CA LYS A 319 0.64 -1.00 20.20
C LYS A 319 0.64 -0.70 18.70
N ILE A 320 0.56 -1.76 17.90
CA ILE A 320 0.59 -1.67 16.44
C ILE A 320 -0.77 -2.06 15.86
N ALA A 321 -1.32 -1.20 15.00
CA ALA A 321 -2.44 -1.57 14.12
C ALA A 321 -1.93 -1.78 12.69
N ALA A 322 -2.59 -2.68 11.96
CA ALA A 322 -2.40 -2.82 10.52
C ALA A 322 -3.74 -2.60 9.81
N GLY A 323 -3.74 -1.80 8.76
CA GLY A 323 -4.93 -1.58 7.96
C GLY A 323 -4.61 -1.41 6.49
N GLY A 324 -5.65 -1.43 5.67
CA GLY A 324 -5.48 -1.14 4.26
C GLY A 324 -6.78 -1.01 3.51
N PHE A 325 -6.67 -0.42 2.32
CA PHE A 325 -7.75 -0.23 1.38
C PHE A 325 -7.67 -1.23 0.22
N SER A 326 -8.80 -1.85 -0.17
CA SER A 326 -8.86 -2.73 -1.33
C SER A 326 -7.77 -3.82 -1.28
N LEU A 327 -6.88 -3.91 -2.28
CA LEU A 327 -5.72 -4.81 -2.27
C LEU A 327 -4.88 -4.69 -0.99
N GLY A 328 -4.72 -3.48 -0.45
CA GLY A 328 -3.95 -3.24 0.77
C GLY A 328 -4.48 -3.97 1.99
N SER A 329 -5.76 -4.39 2.01
CA SER A 329 -6.28 -5.26 3.05
C SER A 329 -5.52 -6.59 3.14
N VAL A 330 -4.96 -7.10 2.04
CA VAL A 330 -4.14 -8.33 2.02
C VAL A 330 -2.92 -8.17 2.93
N GLY A 331 -2.22 -7.04 2.89
CA GLY A 331 -1.10 -6.77 3.78
C GLY A 331 -1.50 -6.83 5.26
N ALA A 332 -2.63 -6.23 5.61
CA ALA A 332 -3.15 -6.28 6.98
C ALA A 332 -3.52 -7.70 7.44
N TYR A 333 -4.00 -8.56 6.53
CA TYR A 333 -4.24 -9.97 6.83
C TYR A 333 -2.94 -10.74 7.10
N GLU A 334 -1.85 -10.46 6.37
CA GLU A 334 -0.57 -11.17 6.55
C GLU A 334 0.07 -10.94 7.92
N VAL A 335 -0.17 -9.78 8.53
CA VAL A 335 0.36 -9.47 9.86
C VAL A 335 -0.67 -9.67 10.98
N ALA A 336 -1.93 -10.01 10.67
CA ALA A 336 -3.03 -10.04 11.64
C ALA A 336 -2.82 -10.98 12.85
N SER A 337 -1.96 -11.99 12.70
CA SER A 337 -1.61 -12.94 13.76
C SER A 337 -0.27 -12.65 14.44
N ASP A 338 0.45 -11.61 14.03
CA ASP A 338 1.70 -11.21 14.68
C ASP A 338 1.41 -10.71 16.10
N PRO A 339 2.18 -11.12 17.13
CA PRO A 339 1.92 -10.76 18.52
C PRO A 339 2.00 -9.26 18.83
N HIS A 340 2.59 -8.44 17.96
CA HIS A 340 2.63 -6.98 18.13
C HIS A 340 1.37 -6.28 17.59
N ILE A 341 0.59 -6.94 16.71
CA ILE A 341 -0.63 -6.38 16.15
C ILE A 341 -1.76 -6.49 17.17
N VAL A 342 -2.35 -5.36 17.56
CA VAL A 342 -3.44 -5.31 18.53
C VAL A 342 -4.81 -5.14 17.90
N THR A 343 -4.87 -4.81 16.60
CA THR A 343 -6.11 -4.70 15.83
C THR A 343 -5.82 -4.61 14.33
N THR A 344 -6.81 -4.98 13.50
CA THR A 344 -6.76 -4.76 12.05
C THR A 344 -7.95 -3.93 11.54
N ILE A 345 -7.72 -3.21 10.43
CA ILE A 345 -8.73 -2.37 9.76
C ILE A 345 -8.76 -2.67 8.26
N HIS A 346 -9.88 -3.19 7.75
CA HIS A 346 -10.03 -3.54 6.34
C HIS A 346 -11.09 -2.63 5.69
N CYS A 347 -10.65 -1.75 4.79
CA CYS A 347 -11.47 -0.72 4.15
C CYS A 347 -11.76 -1.10 2.69
N ASP A 348 -13.03 -1.27 2.31
CA ASP A 348 -13.42 -1.72 0.96
C ASP A 348 -12.53 -2.88 0.49
N GLY A 349 -12.36 -3.86 1.37
CA GLY A 349 -11.37 -4.91 1.20
C GLY A 349 -11.77 -6.18 1.91
N GLY A 350 -11.06 -7.26 1.60
CA GLY A 350 -11.28 -8.57 2.17
C GLY A 350 -10.27 -9.55 1.58
N SER A 351 -10.18 -10.74 2.14
CA SER A 351 -9.24 -11.74 1.62
C SER A 351 -9.73 -12.24 0.25
N PHE A 352 -8.82 -12.66 -0.62
CA PHE A 352 -9.20 -13.19 -1.93
C PHE A 352 -9.51 -14.69 -1.88
N ASP A 353 -8.93 -15.40 -0.91
CA ASP A 353 -9.10 -16.83 -0.67
C ASP A 353 -10.32 -17.18 0.21
N GLY A 354 -10.94 -16.19 0.83
CA GLY A 354 -12.00 -16.36 1.81
C GLY A 354 -11.62 -16.90 3.18
N LEU A 355 -10.32 -16.94 3.48
CA LEU A 355 -9.79 -17.43 4.74
C LEU A 355 -9.22 -16.31 5.63
N GLY A 356 -9.41 -15.03 5.29
CA GLY A 356 -8.87 -13.90 6.06
C GLY A 356 -9.28 -13.92 7.53
N HIS A 357 -10.52 -14.29 7.82
CA HIS A 357 -11.05 -14.41 9.18
C HIS A 357 -10.26 -15.40 10.06
N THR A 358 -9.62 -16.40 9.46
CA THR A 358 -8.79 -17.39 10.19
C THR A 358 -7.47 -16.80 10.69
N LYS A 359 -7.05 -15.64 10.18
CA LYS A 359 -5.81 -14.95 10.56
C LYS A 359 -6.02 -13.96 11.72
N TRP A 360 -7.25 -13.47 11.92
CA TRP A 360 -7.53 -12.50 12.99
C TRP A 360 -7.37 -13.12 14.38
N ARG A 361 -6.71 -12.38 15.29
CA ARG A 361 -6.51 -12.76 16.70
C ARG A 361 -7.03 -11.72 17.69
N HIS A 362 -7.35 -10.53 17.19
CA HIS A 362 -7.67 -9.34 17.99
C HIS A 362 -8.91 -8.65 17.42
N PRO A 363 -9.50 -7.67 18.14
CA PRO A 363 -10.63 -6.93 17.62
C PRO A 363 -10.36 -6.36 16.22
N THR A 364 -11.32 -6.49 15.31
CA THR A 364 -11.16 -6.08 13.91
C THR A 364 -12.26 -5.08 13.49
N CYS A 365 -11.87 -4.08 12.72
CA CYS A 365 -12.78 -3.19 12.00
C CYS A 365 -12.81 -3.59 10.53
N VAL A 366 -14.00 -3.80 9.98
CA VAL A 366 -14.20 -3.96 8.53
C VAL A 366 -15.20 -2.90 8.06
N MET A 367 -14.97 -2.34 6.88
CA MET A 367 -15.85 -1.35 6.28
C MET A 367 -15.98 -1.58 4.79
N ASN A 368 -17.11 -1.18 4.23
CA ASN A 368 -17.36 -1.19 2.79
C ASN A 368 -18.35 -0.09 2.37
N GLY A 369 -18.21 0.40 1.15
CA GLY A 369 -19.23 1.13 0.43
C GLY A 369 -20.40 0.20 0.10
N LEU A 370 -21.63 0.58 0.44
CA LEU A 370 -22.81 -0.22 0.13
C LEU A 370 -23.21 -0.18 -1.36
N ALA A 371 -22.64 0.75 -2.13
CA ALA A 371 -22.80 0.88 -3.57
C ALA A 371 -21.53 0.43 -4.34
N ASP A 372 -20.62 -0.31 -3.71
CA ASP A 372 -19.38 -0.86 -4.28
C ASP A 372 -19.60 -1.95 -5.37
N GLY A 373 -20.86 -2.28 -5.69
CA GLY A 373 -21.20 -3.21 -6.77
C GLY A 373 -20.71 -4.65 -6.57
N GLY A 374 -20.28 -5.02 -5.36
CA GLY A 374 -19.74 -6.36 -5.07
C GLY A 374 -18.24 -6.50 -5.29
N LEU A 375 -17.53 -5.43 -5.68
CA LEU A 375 -16.10 -5.50 -6.00
C LEU A 375 -15.26 -6.01 -4.82
N ALA A 376 -15.35 -5.32 -3.68
CA ALA A 376 -14.72 -5.72 -2.44
C ALA A 376 -15.73 -6.11 -1.36
N SER A 377 -16.94 -5.53 -1.39
CA SER A 377 -17.98 -5.81 -0.41
C SER A 377 -18.30 -7.31 -0.29
N ASN A 378 -18.20 -8.10 -1.36
CA ASN A 378 -18.39 -9.56 -1.31
C ASN A 378 -17.33 -10.25 -0.43
N ASN A 379 -16.06 -9.85 -0.56
CA ASN A 379 -14.97 -10.38 0.26
C ASN A 379 -15.14 -9.95 1.72
N THR A 380 -15.40 -8.66 1.95
CA THR A 380 -15.63 -8.10 3.29
C THR A 380 -16.76 -8.82 4.01
N ASN A 381 -17.91 -8.99 3.35
CA ASN A 381 -19.10 -9.61 3.93
C ASN A 381 -18.86 -11.07 4.30
N ARG A 382 -18.16 -11.82 3.43
CA ARG A 382 -17.82 -13.23 3.68
C ARG A 382 -16.90 -13.35 4.89
N ASP A 383 -15.85 -12.53 4.97
CA ASP A 383 -14.89 -12.60 6.07
C ASP A 383 -15.53 -12.13 7.40
N TYR A 384 -16.36 -11.08 7.36
CA TYR A 384 -17.15 -10.65 8.51
C TYR A 384 -18.09 -11.75 9.01
N ALA A 385 -18.80 -12.43 8.12
CA ALA A 385 -19.73 -13.49 8.49
C ALA A 385 -19.02 -14.63 9.25
N ALA A 386 -17.80 -14.98 8.83
CA ALA A 386 -16.99 -16.03 9.43
C ALA A 386 -16.11 -15.58 10.63
N ALA A 387 -16.12 -14.29 10.98
CA ALA A 387 -15.31 -13.75 12.06
C ALA A 387 -15.63 -14.37 13.44
N SER A 388 -14.59 -14.79 14.16
CA SER A 388 -14.64 -15.32 15.54
C SER A 388 -14.10 -14.35 16.60
N VAL A 389 -13.39 -13.29 16.18
CA VAL A 389 -12.90 -12.21 17.06
C VAL A 389 -13.99 -11.14 17.27
N PRO A 390 -13.88 -10.28 18.30
CA PRO A 390 -14.67 -9.06 18.39
C PRO A 390 -14.56 -8.27 17.10
N ILE A 391 -15.70 -7.95 16.48
CA ILE A 391 -15.68 -7.31 15.16
C ILE A 391 -16.76 -6.26 15.05
N TRP A 392 -16.43 -5.17 14.37
CA TRP A 392 -17.36 -4.13 13.95
C TRP A 392 -17.31 -4.01 12.42
N TYR A 393 -18.49 -3.95 11.81
CA TYR A 393 -18.72 -3.77 10.39
C TYR A 393 -19.41 -2.43 10.16
N GLY A 394 -18.85 -1.60 9.28
CA GLY A 394 -19.41 -0.31 8.89
C GLY A 394 -19.67 -0.21 7.39
N GLY A 395 -20.94 -0.30 6.98
CA GLY A 395 -21.36 -0.05 5.61
C GLY A 395 -21.66 1.43 5.36
N ILE A 396 -21.03 2.07 4.38
CA ILE A 396 -21.32 3.47 4.01
C ILE A 396 -22.47 3.51 3.00
N ILE A 397 -23.59 4.15 3.39
CA ILE A 397 -24.80 4.27 2.58
C ILE A 397 -24.50 5.12 1.34
N GLY A 398 -24.71 4.55 0.15
CA GLY A 398 -24.43 5.22 -1.13
C GLY A 398 -22.94 5.32 -1.49
N GLY A 399 -22.03 4.88 -0.61
CA GLY A 399 -20.59 4.89 -0.86
C GLY A 399 -20.17 3.81 -1.86
N GLY A 400 -19.32 4.17 -2.82
CA GLY A 400 -18.68 3.24 -3.76
C GLY A 400 -17.30 2.77 -3.28
N HIS A 401 -16.52 2.15 -4.17
CA HIS A 401 -15.16 1.70 -3.88
C HIS A 401 -14.28 2.89 -3.46
N GLY A 402 -13.77 2.86 -2.23
CA GLY A 402 -12.89 3.89 -1.66
C GLY A 402 -13.58 4.83 -0.67
N SER A 403 -14.92 4.88 -0.66
CA SER A 403 -15.67 5.70 0.31
C SER A 403 -15.25 5.44 1.76
N THR A 404 -14.87 4.21 2.09
CA THR A 404 -14.46 3.85 3.46
C THR A 404 -13.21 4.56 3.95
N VAL A 405 -12.30 4.95 3.05
CA VAL A 405 -11.09 5.67 3.41
C VAL A 405 -11.39 7.13 3.65
N TRP A 406 -12.09 7.78 2.73
CA TRP A 406 -12.29 9.25 2.77
C TRP A 406 -13.51 9.63 3.60
N ASP A 407 -14.66 9.01 3.35
CA ASP A 407 -15.88 9.26 4.11
C ASP A 407 -15.86 8.52 5.44
N GLY A 408 -15.19 7.37 5.54
CA GLY A 408 -15.06 6.59 6.78
C GLY A 408 -13.85 6.93 7.65
N GLY A 409 -13.06 7.96 7.30
CA GLY A 409 -11.81 8.29 7.98
C GLY A 409 -11.95 8.63 9.47
N ASP A 410 -13.11 9.15 9.88
CA ASP A 410 -13.45 9.40 11.28
C ASP A 410 -13.64 8.09 12.06
N ALA A 411 -14.26 7.08 11.46
CA ALA A 411 -14.38 5.75 12.04
C ALA A 411 -13.01 5.06 12.17
N ILE A 412 -12.13 5.15 11.16
CA ILE A 412 -10.75 4.65 11.26
C ILE A 412 -10.02 5.31 12.43
N THR A 413 -10.11 6.65 12.54
CA THR A 413 -9.47 7.41 13.62
C THR A 413 -10.00 6.99 14.99
N GLY A 414 -11.33 6.89 15.14
CA GLY A 414 -11.97 6.45 16.38
C GLY A 414 -11.58 5.02 16.76
N TRP A 415 -11.45 4.13 15.79
CA TRP A 415 -11.04 2.75 16.03
C TRP A 415 -9.59 2.66 16.53
N LEU A 416 -8.67 3.39 15.89
CA LEU A 416 -7.28 3.50 16.33
C LEU A 416 -7.19 4.09 17.75
N ARG A 417 -7.95 5.15 18.03
CA ARG A 417 -8.04 5.77 19.36
C ARG A 417 -8.45 4.77 20.43
N TRP A 418 -9.47 3.97 20.13
CA TRP A 418 -10.01 2.99 21.06
C TRP A 418 -9.08 1.78 21.25
N GLN A 419 -8.85 1.03 20.17
CA GLN A 419 -8.21 -0.29 20.24
C GLN A 419 -6.71 -0.21 20.47
N VAL A 420 -6.06 0.82 19.91
CA VAL A 420 -4.61 0.94 19.99
C VAL A 420 -4.21 1.82 21.16
N ALA A 421 -4.79 3.02 21.24
CA ALA A 421 -4.40 3.98 22.26
C ALA A 421 -5.14 3.85 23.60
N GLY A 422 -6.15 2.98 23.70
CA GLY A 422 -6.87 2.72 24.95
C GLY A 422 -7.90 3.80 25.32
N ASP A 423 -8.36 4.63 24.37
CA ASP A 423 -9.43 5.59 24.63
C ASP A 423 -10.78 4.88 24.69
N THR A 424 -11.17 4.42 25.87
CA THR A 424 -12.46 3.72 26.06
C THR A 424 -13.66 4.67 25.93
N SER A 425 -13.46 5.99 25.95
CA SER A 425 -14.56 6.96 25.85
C SER A 425 -15.20 6.98 24.46
N VAL A 426 -14.49 6.50 23.43
CA VAL A 426 -15.00 6.40 22.06
C VAL A 426 -15.66 5.05 21.73
N ALA A 427 -15.61 4.06 22.64
CA ALA A 427 -16.16 2.71 22.40
C ALA A 427 -17.66 2.74 22.07
N ASN A 428 -18.43 3.59 22.75
CA ASN A 428 -19.87 3.73 22.54
C ASN A 428 -20.22 4.29 21.15
N MET A 429 -19.27 4.93 20.44
CA MET A 429 -19.47 5.34 19.06
C MET A 429 -19.64 4.13 18.11
N PHE A 430 -19.09 2.96 18.49
CA PHE A 430 -19.12 1.72 17.70
C PHE A 430 -20.08 0.66 18.25
N LEU A 431 -20.29 0.59 19.56
CA LEU A 431 -20.99 -0.55 20.20
C LEU A 431 -22.41 -0.25 20.70
N THR A 432 -23.01 0.87 20.29
CA THR A 432 -24.38 1.20 20.68
C THR A 432 -25.25 1.50 19.48
N PRO A 433 -26.55 1.16 19.46
CA PRO A 433 -27.43 1.46 18.32
C PRO A 433 -27.44 2.94 17.89
N ASN A 434 -27.34 3.85 18.86
CA ASN A 434 -27.26 5.30 18.60
C ASN A 434 -25.82 5.84 18.54
N GLY A 435 -24.85 4.93 18.45
CA GLY A 435 -23.45 5.28 18.29
C GLY A 435 -23.25 6.08 17.01
N ARG A 436 -22.30 7.02 17.08
CA ARG A 436 -21.95 7.89 15.96
C ARG A 436 -21.68 7.12 14.66
N PHE A 437 -20.99 5.98 14.73
CA PHE A 437 -20.64 5.18 13.57
C PHE A 437 -21.70 4.13 13.23
N ASN A 438 -22.85 4.14 13.92
CA ASN A 438 -23.96 3.22 13.71
C ASN A 438 -25.23 3.90 13.17
N THR A 439 -25.13 5.21 12.88
CA THR A 439 -26.23 6.05 12.41
C THR A 439 -25.74 6.98 11.29
N GLY A 440 -26.66 7.75 10.70
CA GLY A 440 -26.33 8.72 9.65
C GLY A 440 -25.84 8.04 8.37
N LYS A 441 -24.58 8.30 7.98
CA LYS A 441 -23.95 7.74 6.77
C LYS A 441 -23.62 6.24 6.89
N PHE A 442 -23.64 5.70 8.10
CA PHE A 442 -23.30 4.30 8.35
C PHE A 442 -24.53 3.43 8.57
N LYS A 443 -24.48 2.23 8.00
CA LYS A 443 -25.28 1.08 8.38
C LYS A 443 -24.33 0.00 8.90
N SER A 444 -24.33 -0.22 10.20
CA SER A 444 -23.32 -1.04 10.86
C SER A 444 -23.88 -2.27 11.55
N GLN A 445 -22.98 -3.18 11.90
CA GLN A 445 -23.23 -4.36 12.72
C GLN A 445 -21.99 -4.64 13.57
N TRP A 446 -22.15 -5.26 14.74
CA TRP A 446 -21.03 -5.73 15.54
C TRP A 446 -21.39 -7.03 16.26
N LYS A 447 -20.38 -7.85 16.54
CA LYS A 447 -20.54 -9.14 17.23
C LYS A 447 -19.26 -9.56 17.96
N ASN A 448 -19.39 -10.57 18.81
CA ASN A 448 -18.29 -11.23 19.53
C ASN A 448 -17.53 -10.35 20.54
N TRP A 449 -18.17 -9.32 21.13
CA TRP A 449 -17.58 -8.41 22.13
C TRP A 449 -17.73 -8.89 23.57
#